data_AF-A0A4V1XPL3-F1
#
_entry.id   AF-A0A4V1XPL3-F1
#
_cell.length_a   1.000
_cell.length_b   1.000
_cell.length_c   1.000
_cell.angle_alpha   90.00
_cell.angle_beta   90.00
_cell.angle_gamma   90.00
#
_symmetry.space_group_name_H-M   'P 1'
#
loop_
_entity.id
_entity.type
_entity.pdbx_description
1 polymer ?
#
loop_
_entity_poly.entity_id
_entity_poly.type
_entity_poly.pdbx_seq_one_letter_code
_entity_poly.pdbx_strand_id
1 'polypeptide(L)'
;MQFKFSHPADSKNFWGAYLGDDCPLDEALYYTDPFYAECRAYGRIQNARVKGQIGKREKIAVGCHGYLLLKEKDKRRLEKMGLDLCSDVIDDDLRQALGQDVRIRAIVKDLEVDRRGLNSKNIHETFRRVTRLNYLKIYNNDIRAENFMNCRLVDFGRAWTEPHAILKAMDEVGARTRRRKDRVNFDEMIEDEGIKTTLKALLVPGPEYQLRSRGEPEWANPKLPQS
;
A
#
# COMPACT_ATOMS: atom_id res chain seq x y z
N MET A 1 -12.81 2.39 -17.51
CA MET A 1 -12.15 1.73 -16.36
C MET A 1 -11.36 0.58 -16.95
N GLN A 2 -10.03 0.59 -16.80
CA GLN A 2 -9.15 -0.46 -17.31
C GLN A 2 -8.76 -1.36 -16.15
N PHE A 3 -8.73 -2.68 -16.36
CA PHE A 3 -8.17 -3.58 -15.36
C PHE A 3 -6.65 -3.36 -15.27
N LYS A 4 -6.14 -3.26 -14.03
CA LYS A 4 -4.70 -3.19 -13.78
C LYS A 4 -4.14 -4.61 -13.84
N PHE A 5 -3.72 -5.02 -15.02
CA PHE A 5 -2.92 -6.22 -15.22
C PHE A 5 -1.49 -5.79 -15.57
N SER A 6 -0.49 -6.40 -14.95
CA SER A 6 0.92 -6.11 -15.24
C SER A 6 1.67 -7.42 -15.41
N HIS A 7 2.37 -7.59 -16.52
CA HIS A 7 3.26 -8.71 -16.65
C HIS A 7 4.54 -8.41 -15.85
N PRO A 8 4.98 -9.26 -14.91
CA PRO A 8 6.19 -9.01 -14.14
C PRO A 8 7.41 -8.81 -15.06
N ALA A 9 7.49 -9.49 -16.21
CA ALA A 9 8.58 -9.30 -17.16
C ALA A 9 8.70 -7.86 -17.71
N ASP A 10 7.62 -7.09 -17.76
CA ASP A 10 7.64 -5.68 -18.20
C ASP A 10 8.50 -4.80 -17.27
N SER A 11 8.71 -5.27 -16.04
CA SER A 11 9.52 -4.61 -15.04
C SER A 11 10.76 -5.42 -14.65
N LYS A 12 11.18 -6.41 -15.46
CA LYS A 12 12.33 -7.28 -15.17
C LYS A 12 13.61 -6.52 -14.88
N ASN A 13 13.92 -5.48 -15.66
CA ASN A 13 15.08 -4.64 -15.39
C ASN A 13 15.05 -4.00 -14.00
N PHE A 14 13.85 -3.67 -13.50
CA PHE A 14 13.70 -3.07 -12.17
C PHE A 14 13.80 -4.11 -11.07
N TRP A 15 13.02 -5.19 -11.10
CA TRP A 15 13.04 -6.17 -10.00
C TRP A 15 14.26 -7.10 -10.06
N GLY A 16 14.75 -7.44 -11.25
CA GLY A 16 15.93 -8.29 -11.46
C GLY A 16 17.20 -7.69 -10.86
N ALA A 17 17.34 -6.37 -10.90
CA ALA A 17 18.43 -5.66 -10.24
C ALA A 17 18.47 -5.86 -8.71
N TYR A 18 17.37 -6.27 -8.09
CA TYR A 18 17.27 -6.49 -6.64
C TYR A 18 17.09 -7.95 -6.24
N LEU A 19 16.33 -8.72 -7.02
CA LEU A 19 16.04 -10.13 -6.73
C LEU A 19 16.99 -11.10 -7.44
N GLY A 20 17.77 -10.61 -8.40
CA GLY A 20 18.58 -11.41 -9.32
C GLY A 20 17.80 -11.77 -10.59
N ASP A 21 18.51 -11.87 -11.71
CA ASP A 21 17.92 -12.19 -13.02
C ASP A 21 17.36 -13.61 -13.11
N ASP A 22 17.84 -14.50 -12.22
CA ASP A 22 17.42 -15.89 -12.06
C ASP A 22 16.28 -16.06 -11.03
N CYS A 23 15.75 -14.97 -10.46
CA CYS A 23 14.62 -15.04 -9.52
C CYS A 23 13.41 -15.70 -10.20
N PRO A 24 12.80 -16.72 -9.58
CA PRO A 24 11.61 -17.37 -10.10
C PRO A 24 10.48 -16.36 -10.39
N LEU A 25 9.77 -16.55 -11.50
CA LEU A 25 8.75 -15.61 -11.96
C LEU A 25 7.59 -15.48 -10.97
N ASP A 26 7.23 -16.55 -10.27
CA ASP A 26 6.20 -16.56 -9.23
C ASP A 26 6.61 -15.74 -7.99
N GLU A 27 7.88 -15.78 -7.60
CA GLU A 27 8.42 -14.93 -6.54
C GLU A 27 8.45 -13.45 -6.97
N ALA A 28 8.90 -13.15 -8.18
CA ALA A 28 8.86 -11.79 -8.72
C ALA A 28 7.42 -11.27 -8.82
N LEU A 29 6.50 -12.11 -9.32
CA LEU A 29 5.07 -11.82 -9.42
C LEU A 29 4.48 -11.51 -8.05
N TYR A 30 4.84 -12.29 -7.02
CA TYR A 30 4.37 -12.06 -5.66
C TYR A 30 4.59 -10.62 -5.22
N TYR A 31 5.73 -9.99 -5.56
CA TYR A 31 6.04 -8.63 -5.14
C TYR A 31 5.61 -7.52 -6.12
N THR A 32 5.46 -7.84 -7.41
CA THR A 32 5.23 -6.85 -8.47
C THR A 32 3.79 -6.78 -8.95
N ASP A 33 3.01 -7.86 -8.80
CA ASP A 33 1.61 -7.94 -9.21
C ASP A 33 0.70 -7.02 -8.37
N PRO A 34 -0.08 -6.11 -8.99
CA PRO A 34 -0.97 -5.20 -8.30
C PRO A 34 -2.02 -5.87 -7.43
N PHE A 35 -2.55 -7.02 -7.85
CA PHE A 35 -3.50 -7.77 -7.06
C PHE A 35 -2.85 -8.31 -5.78
N TYR A 36 -1.67 -8.92 -5.87
CA TYR A 36 -0.94 -9.37 -4.67
C TYR A 36 -0.49 -8.21 -3.77
N ALA A 37 -0.09 -7.07 -4.34
CA ALA A 37 0.23 -5.86 -3.57
C ALA A 37 -0.96 -5.43 -2.70
N GLU A 38 -2.15 -5.40 -3.29
CA GLU A 38 -3.38 -5.02 -2.60
C GLU A 38 -3.80 -6.07 -1.55
N CYS A 39 -3.71 -7.36 -1.87
CA CYS A 39 -3.96 -8.45 -0.92
C CYS A 39 -3.02 -8.38 0.30
N ARG A 40 -1.72 -8.12 0.10
CA ARG A 40 -0.77 -7.96 1.21
C ARG A 40 -1.13 -6.76 2.09
N ALA A 41 -1.45 -5.63 1.48
CA ALA A 41 -1.84 -4.42 2.21
C ALA A 41 -3.07 -4.66 3.08
N TYR A 42 -4.15 -5.19 2.50
CA TYR A 42 -5.37 -5.48 3.26
C TYR A 42 -5.18 -6.60 4.29
N GLY A 43 -4.41 -7.63 3.96
CA GLY A 43 -4.02 -8.67 4.93
C GLY A 43 -3.28 -8.09 6.14
N ARG A 44 -2.36 -7.15 5.93
CA ARG A 44 -1.65 -6.44 7.00
C ARG A 44 -2.59 -5.57 7.85
N ILE A 45 -3.52 -4.85 7.22
CA ILE A 45 -4.55 -4.05 7.93
C ILE A 45 -5.42 -4.95 8.81
N GLN A 46 -5.89 -6.08 8.27
CA GLN A 46 -6.72 -7.02 9.01
C GLN A 46 -5.96 -7.65 10.17
N ASN A 47 -4.71 -8.08 9.94
CA ASN A 47 -3.84 -8.61 10.99
C ASN A 47 -3.59 -7.59 12.10
N ALA A 48 -3.37 -6.32 11.76
CA ALA A 48 -3.22 -5.24 12.74
C ALA A 48 -4.49 -5.05 13.58
N ARG A 49 -5.68 -5.22 12.99
CA ARG A 49 -6.95 -5.14 13.71
C ARG A 49 -7.13 -6.31 14.68
N VAL A 50 -6.84 -7.53 14.24
CA VAL A 50 -6.89 -8.73 15.10
C VAL A 50 -5.92 -8.62 16.27
N LYS A 51 -4.72 -8.07 16.02
CA LYS A 51 -3.69 -7.85 17.06
C LYS A 51 -3.94 -6.63 17.94
N GLY A 52 -5.04 -5.89 17.75
CA GLY A 52 -5.36 -4.69 18.51
C GLY A 52 -4.41 -3.49 18.26
N GLN A 53 -3.59 -3.55 17.19
CA GLN A 53 -2.71 -2.46 16.82
C GLN A 53 -3.48 -1.28 16.23
N ILE A 54 -4.63 -1.53 15.60
CA ILE A 54 -5.63 -0.54 15.18
C ILE A 54 -6.97 -0.81 15.84
N GLY A 55 -7.73 0.24 16.14
CA GLY A 55 -9.04 0.09 16.79
C GLY A 55 -10.04 -0.64 15.91
N LYS A 56 -10.98 -1.39 16.51
CA LYS A 56 -12.04 -2.12 15.77
C LYS A 56 -12.86 -1.23 14.83
N ARG A 57 -13.08 0.03 15.23
CA ARG A 57 -13.83 1.05 14.46
C ARG A 57 -12.92 2.02 13.69
N GLU A 58 -11.60 1.88 13.80
CA GLU A 58 -10.64 2.73 13.10
C GLU A 58 -10.64 2.37 11.61
N LYS A 59 -11.04 3.32 10.76
CA LYS A 59 -11.10 3.17 9.30
C LYS A 59 -9.94 3.93 8.64
N ILE A 60 -8.82 3.25 8.46
CA ILE A 60 -7.59 3.81 7.87
C ILE A 60 -7.54 3.68 6.34
N ALA A 61 -8.37 2.80 5.78
CA ALA A 61 -8.55 2.54 4.36
C ALA A 61 -10.01 2.13 4.10
N VAL A 62 -10.45 2.12 2.84
CA VAL A 62 -11.76 1.58 2.47
C VAL A 62 -11.81 0.09 2.79
N GLY A 63 -12.95 -0.40 3.31
CA GLY A 63 -13.09 -1.80 3.71
C GLY A 63 -12.90 -2.74 2.52
N CYS A 64 -12.21 -3.86 2.75
CA CYS A 64 -12.01 -4.93 1.77
C CYS A 64 -12.63 -6.22 2.31
N HIS A 65 -13.42 -6.86 1.48
CA HIS A 65 -14.18 -8.09 1.77
C HIS A 65 -13.55 -9.34 1.15
N GLY A 66 -12.37 -9.19 0.55
CA GLY A 66 -11.65 -10.26 -0.13
C GLY A 66 -11.66 -10.08 -1.64
N TYR A 67 -11.66 -11.18 -2.37
CA TYR A 67 -11.60 -11.19 -3.82
C TYR A 67 -12.52 -12.26 -4.43
N LEU A 68 -12.81 -12.10 -5.70
CA LEU A 68 -13.58 -13.02 -6.52
C LEU A 68 -12.75 -13.41 -7.74
N LEU A 69 -12.84 -14.67 -8.12
CA LEU A 69 -12.33 -15.18 -9.37
C LEU A 69 -13.50 -15.21 -10.35
N LEU A 70 -13.43 -14.36 -11.37
CA LEU A 70 -14.52 -14.21 -12.33
C LEU A 70 -14.69 -15.49 -13.14
N LYS A 71 -15.95 -15.89 -13.34
CA LYS A 71 -16.28 -16.99 -14.25
C LYS A 71 -16.34 -16.46 -15.66
N GLU A 72 -16.31 -17.38 -16.64
CA GLU A 72 -16.40 -17.02 -18.07
C GLU A 72 -17.65 -16.23 -18.43
N LYS A 73 -18.76 -16.45 -17.71
CA LYS A 73 -19.99 -15.65 -17.88
C LYS A 73 -19.81 -14.20 -17.40
N ASP A 74 -19.02 -13.99 -16.36
CA ASP A 74 -18.78 -12.68 -15.76
C ASP A 74 -17.80 -11.91 -16.65
N LYS A 75 -16.74 -12.57 -17.14
CA LYS A 75 -15.81 -12.07 -18.16
C LYS A 75 -16.57 -11.52 -19.37
N ARG A 76 -17.38 -12.36 -20.03
CA ARG A 76 -18.18 -11.98 -21.20
C ARG A 76 -19.14 -10.83 -20.93
N ARG A 77 -19.69 -10.74 -19.71
CA ARG A 77 -20.57 -9.63 -19.32
C ARG A 77 -19.80 -8.31 -19.23
N LEU A 78 -18.61 -8.33 -18.63
CA LEU A 78 -17.77 -7.14 -18.49
C LEU A 78 -17.23 -6.66 -19.84
N GLU A 79 -16.82 -7.56 -20.73
CA GLU A 79 -16.38 -7.22 -22.09
C GLU A 79 -17.51 -6.58 -22.90
N LYS A 80 -18.74 -7.08 -22.78
CA LYS A 80 -19.93 -6.46 -23.40
C LYS A 80 -20.24 -5.07 -22.85
N MET A 81 -19.78 -4.74 -21.65
CA MET A 81 -19.87 -3.40 -21.07
C MET A 81 -18.71 -2.50 -21.53
N GLY A 82 -17.84 -2.98 -22.43
CA GLY A 82 -16.70 -2.24 -22.95
C GLY A 82 -15.47 -2.23 -22.03
N LEU A 83 -15.39 -3.16 -21.08
CA LEU A 83 -14.22 -3.28 -20.21
C LEU A 83 -13.17 -4.18 -20.85
N ASP A 84 -11.97 -3.64 -21.01
CA ASP A 84 -10.78 -4.40 -21.36
C ASP A 84 -10.26 -5.15 -20.12
N LEU A 85 -10.15 -6.47 -20.26
CA LEU A 85 -9.75 -7.40 -19.21
C LEU A 85 -8.31 -7.89 -19.39
N CYS A 86 -7.59 -7.39 -20.40
CA CYS A 86 -6.18 -7.66 -20.69
C CYS A 86 -5.83 -9.17 -20.73
N SER A 87 -6.74 -10.02 -21.22
CA SER A 87 -6.52 -11.48 -21.21
C SER A 87 -5.43 -11.95 -22.19
N ASP A 88 -5.05 -11.08 -23.11
CA ASP A 88 -3.98 -11.18 -24.09
C ASP A 88 -2.57 -11.02 -23.49
N VAL A 89 -2.46 -10.56 -22.23
CA VAL A 89 -1.18 -10.41 -21.50
C VAL A 89 -0.71 -11.74 -20.87
N ILE A 90 -1.52 -12.80 -20.92
CA ILE A 90 -1.24 -14.06 -20.22
C ILE A 90 -0.57 -15.06 -21.16
N ASP A 91 0.76 -15.08 -21.17
CA ASP A 91 1.56 -16.13 -21.81
C ASP A 91 1.68 -17.41 -20.97
N ASP A 92 2.37 -18.43 -21.49
CA ASP A 92 2.51 -19.73 -20.83
C ASP A 92 3.38 -19.65 -19.56
N ASP A 93 4.41 -18.80 -19.55
CA ASP A 93 5.29 -18.60 -18.40
C ASP A 93 4.52 -17.98 -17.23
N LEU A 94 3.74 -16.93 -17.50
CA LEU A 94 2.88 -16.31 -16.50
C LEU A 94 1.76 -17.24 -16.04
N ARG A 95 1.19 -18.04 -16.94
CA ARG A 95 0.22 -19.08 -16.57
C ARG A 95 0.83 -20.09 -15.60
N GLN A 96 2.07 -20.51 -15.81
CA GLN A 96 2.78 -21.40 -14.89
C GLN A 96 3.03 -20.72 -13.54
N ALA A 97 3.50 -19.47 -13.53
CA ALA A 97 3.74 -18.69 -12.31
C ALA A 97 2.47 -18.42 -11.49
N LEU A 98 1.31 -18.32 -12.15
CA LEU A 98 -0.01 -18.18 -11.51
C LEU A 98 -0.58 -19.52 -11.00
N GLY A 99 0.12 -20.64 -11.20
CA GLY A 99 -0.37 -21.97 -10.80
C GLY A 99 -1.53 -22.45 -11.68
N GLN A 100 -1.50 -22.13 -12.97
CA GLN A 100 -2.50 -22.50 -14.00
C GLN A 100 -3.88 -21.80 -13.90
N ASP A 101 -4.21 -21.15 -12.78
CA ASP A 101 -5.46 -20.42 -12.65
C ASP A 101 -5.32 -18.98 -13.18
N VAL A 102 -5.73 -18.81 -14.43
CA VAL A 102 -5.66 -17.53 -15.17
C VAL A 102 -6.95 -16.73 -15.11
N ARG A 103 -7.86 -17.06 -14.20
CA ARG A 103 -9.12 -16.32 -14.05
C ARG A 103 -8.84 -14.89 -13.59
N ILE A 104 -9.67 -13.97 -14.08
CA ILE A 104 -9.59 -12.56 -13.69
C ILE A 104 -9.90 -12.43 -12.20
N ARG A 105 -9.01 -11.74 -11.49
CA ARG A 105 -9.07 -11.54 -10.05
C ARG A 105 -9.67 -10.15 -9.77
N ALA A 106 -10.80 -10.10 -9.07
CA ALA A 106 -11.48 -8.86 -8.71
C ALA A 106 -11.49 -8.68 -7.19
N ILE A 107 -11.13 -7.50 -6.68
CA ILE A 107 -11.13 -7.21 -5.25
C ILE A 107 -12.44 -6.54 -4.85
N VAL A 108 -13.07 -7.04 -3.79
CA VAL A 108 -14.38 -6.58 -3.32
C VAL A 108 -14.18 -5.59 -2.18
N LYS A 109 -14.69 -4.36 -2.35
CA LYS A 109 -14.50 -3.26 -1.39
C LYS A 109 -15.83 -2.63 -1.01
N ASP A 110 -15.83 -1.89 0.10
CA ASP A 110 -16.96 -1.03 0.48
C ASP A 110 -17.25 -0.02 -0.63
N LEU A 111 -18.53 0.13 -0.97
CA LEU A 111 -18.97 1.20 -1.86
C LEU A 111 -19.07 2.51 -1.07
N GLU A 112 -18.15 3.42 -1.36
CA GLU A 112 -18.16 4.77 -0.79
C GLU A 112 -19.13 5.66 -1.58
N VAL A 113 -20.31 5.92 -1.02
CA VAL A 113 -21.39 6.68 -1.68
C VAL A 113 -21.14 8.19 -1.62
N ASP A 114 -20.51 8.66 -0.55
CA ASP A 114 -20.14 10.06 -0.38
C ASP A 114 -18.79 10.31 -1.07
N ARG A 115 -18.76 11.25 -2.02
CA ARG A 115 -17.56 11.63 -2.81
C ARG A 115 -17.03 12.99 -2.41
N ARG A 116 -17.04 13.32 -1.12
CA ARG A 116 -16.35 14.51 -0.63
C ARG A 116 -14.86 14.39 -0.93
N GLY A 117 -14.39 15.26 -1.82
CA GLY A 117 -12.98 15.41 -2.16
C GLY A 117 -12.14 15.87 -0.97
N LEU A 118 -10.82 15.84 -1.18
CA LEU A 118 -9.86 16.36 -0.22
C LEU A 118 -9.98 17.89 -0.13
N ASN A 119 -9.84 18.43 1.07
CA ASN A 119 -9.88 19.87 1.33
C ASN A 119 -9.19 20.21 2.65
N SER A 120 -9.07 21.50 2.94
CA SER A 120 -8.38 22.01 4.13
C SER A 120 -8.93 21.47 5.46
N LYS A 121 -10.22 21.12 5.52
CA LYS A 121 -10.87 20.62 6.75
C LYS A 121 -10.51 19.17 7.04
N ASN A 122 -10.17 18.37 6.02
CA ASN A 122 -9.99 16.93 6.15
C ASN A 122 -8.56 16.43 5.84
N ILE A 123 -7.67 17.31 5.36
CA ILE A 123 -6.32 16.92 4.95
C ILE A 123 -5.46 16.36 6.10
N HIS A 124 -5.57 16.92 7.30
CA HIS A 124 -4.87 16.42 8.49
C HIS A 124 -5.36 15.02 8.90
N GLU A 125 -6.65 14.74 8.76
CA GLU A 125 -7.18 13.39 9.02
C GLU A 125 -6.69 12.39 7.96
N THR A 126 -6.72 12.80 6.70
CA THR A 126 -6.21 12.01 5.58
C THR A 126 -4.75 11.63 5.80
N PHE A 127 -3.90 12.60 6.18
CA PHE A 127 -2.49 12.36 6.47
C PHE A 127 -2.28 11.44 7.68
N ARG A 128 -3.08 11.59 8.74
CA ARG A 128 -3.06 10.66 9.89
C ARG A 128 -3.34 9.22 9.47
N ARG A 129 -4.21 9.00 8.48
CA ARG A 129 -4.50 7.65 7.96
C ARG A 129 -3.35 7.11 7.10
N VAL A 130 -2.73 7.94 6.26
CA VAL A 130 -1.52 7.56 5.49
C VAL A 130 -0.37 7.19 6.43
N THR A 131 -0.08 8.04 7.42
CA THR A 131 0.96 7.75 8.42
C THR A 131 0.67 6.51 9.24
N ARG A 132 -0.61 6.22 9.50
CA ARG A 132 -1.04 4.98 10.15
C ARG A 132 -0.76 3.75 9.30
N LEU A 133 -0.96 3.81 7.99
CA LEU A 133 -0.58 2.74 7.07
C LEU A 133 0.96 2.54 7.06
N ASN A 134 1.73 3.63 7.01
CA ASN A 134 3.19 3.54 7.07
C ASN A 134 3.68 2.96 8.41
N TYR A 135 3.02 3.27 9.53
CA TYR A 135 3.30 2.64 10.83
C TYR A 135 3.07 1.12 10.80
N LEU A 136 2.08 0.66 10.03
CA LEU A 136 1.84 -0.78 9.77
C LEU A 136 2.79 -1.37 8.71
N LYS A 137 3.79 -0.59 8.26
CA LYS A 137 4.75 -0.95 7.21
C LYS A 137 4.07 -1.25 5.86
N ILE A 138 3.01 -0.49 5.58
CA ILE A 138 2.35 -0.42 4.28
C ILE A 138 2.70 0.94 3.68
N TYR A 139 3.41 0.92 2.55
CA TYR A 139 3.77 2.11 1.80
C TYR A 139 3.01 2.08 0.48
N ASN A 140 2.06 2.98 0.28
CA ASN A 140 1.11 2.91 -0.84
C ASN A 140 1.79 3.15 -2.20
N ASN A 141 2.81 4.00 -2.24
CA ASN A 141 3.52 4.46 -3.44
C ASN A 141 2.65 5.15 -4.51
N ASP A 142 1.37 5.40 -4.22
CA ASP A 142 0.40 5.99 -5.16
C ASP A 142 -0.53 7.01 -4.51
N ILE A 143 0.02 7.80 -3.58
CA ILE A 143 -0.70 8.89 -2.93
C ILE A 143 -1.04 9.97 -3.98
N ARG A 144 -2.30 10.01 -4.38
CA ARG A 144 -2.90 10.95 -5.35
C ARG A 144 -4.36 11.19 -4.96
N ALA A 145 -4.91 12.37 -5.24
CA ALA A 145 -6.25 12.75 -4.76
C ALA A 145 -7.35 11.79 -5.23
N GLU A 146 -7.26 11.32 -6.48
CA GLU A 146 -8.16 10.33 -7.09
C GLU A 146 -8.20 8.98 -6.36
N ASN A 147 -7.14 8.63 -5.63
CA ASN A 147 -7.04 7.40 -4.86
C ASN A 147 -7.62 7.53 -3.44
N PHE A 148 -8.24 8.68 -3.11
CA PHE A 148 -8.94 8.89 -1.83
C PHE A 148 -10.45 9.00 -2.01
N MET A 149 -11.20 8.27 -1.19
CA MET A 149 -12.64 8.39 -1.04
C MET A 149 -12.96 8.59 0.44
N ASN A 150 -13.66 9.67 0.79
CA ASN A 150 -13.95 10.02 2.20
C ASN A 150 -12.68 10.01 3.08
N CYS A 151 -11.59 10.57 2.56
CA CYS A 151 -10.28 10.64 3.21
C CYS A 151 -9.63 9.25 3.45
N ARG A 152 -10.07 8.20 2.75
CA ARG A 152 -9.52 6.84 2.86
C ARG A 152 -8.93 6.41 1.52
N LEU A 153 -7.77 5.77 1.56
CA LEU A 153 -7.20 5.14 0.37
C LEU A 153 -8.11 4.01 -0.12
N VAL A 154 -8.33 3.98 -1.43
CA VAL A 154 -9.10 2.94 -2.12
C VAL A 154 -8.24 1.97 -2.93
N ASP A 155 -7.01 2.35 -3.27
CA ASP A 155 -6.17 1.59 -4.20
C ASP A 155 -4.81 1.27 -3.57
N PHE A 156 -4.49 -0.02 -3.45
CA PHE A 156 -3.20 -0.50 -2.98
C PHE A 156 -2.44 -1.30 -4.05
N GLY A 157 -2.80 -1.17 -5.33
CA GLY A 157 -2.16 -1.89 -6.43
C GLY A 157 -0.67 -1.56 -6.65
N ARG A 158 -0.15 -0.50 -6.01
CA ARG A 158 1.29 -0.16 -6.01
C ARG A 158 1.92 -0.26 -4.62
N ALA A 159 1.18 -0.79 -3.65
CA ALA A 159 1.59 -0.79 -2.26
C ALA A 159 2.73 -1.79 -2.01
N TRP A 160 3.76 -1.33 -1.31
CA TRP A 160 4.80 -2.17 -0.76
C TRP A 160 4.49 -2.43 0.70
N THR A 161 4.20 -3.69 1.02
CA THR A 161 3.94 -4.13 2.40
C THR A 161 5.10 -4.98 2.88
N GLU A 162 5.73 -4.61 3.99
CA GLU A 162 6.80 -5.44 4.57
C GLU A 162 6.23 -6.75 5.18
N PRO A 163 6.95 -7.88 5.10
CA PRO A 163 8.23 -8.06 4.43
C PRO A 163 8.10 -7.98 2.90
N HIS A 164 9.06 -7.31 2.25
CA HIS A 164 9.09 -7.10 0.80
C HIS A 164 10.51 -7.37 0.29
N ALA A 165 10.70 -8.36 -0.58
CA ALA A 165 12.05 -8.81 -0.97
C ALA A 165 12.85 -7.70 -1.65
N ILE A 166 12.24 -6.97 -2.60
CA ILE A 166 12.90 -5.83 -3.26
C ILE A 166 13.33 -4.76 -2.24
N LEU A 167 12.48 -4.42 -1.27
CA LEU A 167 12.81 -3.43 -0.25
C LEU A 167 13.91 -3.92 0.70
N LYS A 168 13.98 -5.24 0.95
CA LYS A 168 15.02 -5.86 1.77
C LYS A 168 16.38 -5.89 1.06
N ALA A 169 16.38 -6.06 -0.26
CA ALA A 169 17.58 -6.07 -1.09
C ALA A 169 18.13 -4.67 -1.41
N MET A 170 17.31 -3.62 -1.26
CA MET A 170 17.76 -2.24 -1.39
C MET A 170 18.79 -1.87 -0.32
N ASP A 171 19.70 -0.95 -0.69
CA ASP A 171 20.57 -0.28 0.27
C ASP A 171 19.75 0.54 1.28
N GLU A 172 20.39 0.92 2.38
CA GLU A 172 19.69 1.62 3.46
C GLU A 172 19.06 2.94 2.99
N VAL A 173 19.78 3.68 2.13
CA VAL A 173 19.33 4.97 1.59
C VAL A 173 18.12 4.79 0.68
N GLY A 174 18.16 3.83 -0.25
CA GLY A 174 17.06 3.52 -1.16
C GLY A 174 15.83 3.01 -0.41
N ALA A 175 16.03 2.12 0.56
CA ALA A 175 14.94 1.62 1.40
C ALA A 175 14.31 2.75 2.22
N ARG A 176 15.11 3.62 2.86
CA ARG A 176 14.62 4.78 3.62
C ARG A 176 13.87 5.76 2.74
N THR A 177 14.38 6.04 1.55
CA THR A 177 13.72 6.91 0.54
C THR A 177 12.37 6.32 0.16
N ARG A 178 12.31 5.01 -0.10
CA ARG A 178 11.06 4.32 -0.43
C ARG A 178 10.04 4.39 0.70
N ARG A 179 10.45 4.19 1.96
CA ARG A 179 9.56 4.31 3.14
C ARG A 179 9.00 5.71 3.35
N ARG A 180 9.70 6.75 2.89
CA ARG A 180 9.28 8.16 3.02
C ARG A 180 8.48 8.66 1.82
N LYS A 181 8.45 7.92 0.72
CA LYS A 181 7.84 8.34 -0.55
C LYS A 181 6.38 8.78 -0.40
N ASP A 182 5.58 8.05 0.37
CA ASP A 182 4.17 8.42 0.60
C ASP A 182 4.00 9.83 1.16
N ARG A 183 4.95 10.31 1.97
CA ARG A 183 4.89 11.67 2.55
C ARG A 183 5.29 12.73 1.55
N VAL A 184 6.30 12.46 0.73
CA VAL A 184 6.68 13.32 -0.40
C VAL A 184 5.47 13.49 -1.32
N ASN A 185 4.91 12.38 -1.78
CA ASN A 185 3.75 12.38 -2.65
C ASN A 185 2.51 13.03 -1.99
N PHE A 186 2.39 13.00 -0.67
CA PHE A 186 1.29 13.68 0.03
C PHE A 186 1.43 15.20 0.01
N ASP A 187 2.64 15.73 0.20
CA ASP A 187 2.90 17.16 0.07
C ASP A 187 2.70 17.62 -1.39
N GLU A 188 3.20 16.85 -2.38
CA GLU A 188 2.96 17.11 -3.81
C GLU A 188 1.47 17.13 -4.14
N MET A 189 0.71 16.14 -3.67
CA MET A 189 -0.75 16.09 -3.86
C MET A 189 -1.47 17.30 -3.25
N ILE A 190 -1.04 17.82 -2.09
CA ILE A 190 -1.63 19.03 -1.49
C ILE A 190 -1.43 20.23 -2.41
N GLU A 191 -0.24 20.35 -2.98
CA GLU A 191 0.13 21.45 -3.87
C GLU A 191 -0.63 21.38 -5.20
N ASP A 192 -0.68 20.19 -5.82
CA ASP A 192 -1.40 19.94 -7.07
C ASP A 192 -2.91 20.24 -6.96
N GLU A 193 -3.52 19.87 -5.83
CA GLU A 193 -4.95 20.13 -5.56
C GLU A 193 -5.22 21.56 -5.03
N GLY A 194 -4.20 22.39 -4.85
CA GLY A 194 -4.33 23.76 -4.33
C GLY A 194 -4.93 23.82 -2.91
N ILE A 195 -4.72 22.79 -2.09
CA ILE A 195 -5.32 22.70 -0.76
C ILE A 195 -4.59 23.62 0.21
N LYS A 196 -5.27 24.70 0.63
CA LYS A 196 -4.74 25.63 1.64
C LYS A 196 -4.64 24.93 3.01
N THR A 197 -3.42 24.67 3.48
CA THR A 197 -3.17 24.04 4.79
C THR A 197 -1.81 24.45 5.36
N THR A 198 -1.66 24.31 6.68
CA THR A 198 -0.37 24.43 7.39
C THR A 198 0.36 23.09 7.49
N LEU A 199 -0.26 21.98 7.08
CA LEU A 199 0.35 20.66 7.09
C LEU A 199 1.55 20.61 6.12
N LYS A 200 2.68 20.10 6.62
CA LYS A 200 3.86 19.74 5.84
C LYS A 200 4.27 18.30 6.20
N ALA A 201 3.83 17.34 5.40
CA ALA A 201 3.93 15.90 5.65
C ALA A 201 5.37 15.44 5.90
N LEU A 202 6.34 15.99 5.16
CA LEU A 202 7.75 15.67 5.30
C LEU A 202 8.37 16.15 6.61
N LEU A 203 7.84 17.22 7.22
CA LEU A 203 8.35 17.78 8.47
C LEU A 203 7.79 17.05 9.70
N VAL A 204 6.69 16.31 9.55
CA VAL A 204 6.14 15.50 10.65
C VAL A 204 7.10 14.35 10.93
N PRO A 205 7.50 14.06 12.18
CA PRO A 205 8.38 12.93 12.47
C PRO A 205 7.84 11.59 11.95
N GLY A 206 8.73 10.73 11.47
CA GLY A 206 8.44 9.36 11.06
C GLY A 206 8.00 8.47 12.23
N PRO A 207 7.31 7.35 11.98
CA PRO A 207 7.11 6.32 13.01
C PRO A 207 8.42 5.66 13.49
N GLU A 208 9.57 5.99 12.88
CA GLU A 208 10.92 5.53 13.25
C GLU A 208 11.38 6.04 14.63
N TYR A 209 10.71 7.04 15.21
CA TYR A 209 11.03 7.58 16.55
C TYR A 209 9.84 7.51 17.50
N GLN A 210 9.46 6.29 17.90
CA GLN A 210 8.95 6.07 19.24
C GLN A 210 9.75 4.94 19.87
N LEU A 211 10.98 5.25 20.28
CA LEU A 211 11.50 4.73 21.54
C LEU A 211 10.53 5.23 22.62
N ARG A 212 9.40 4.54 22.79
CA ARG A 212 8.69 4.59 24.07
C ARG A 212 9.61 3.86 25.02
N SER A 213 10.46 4.61 25.72
CA SER A 213 11.03 4.17 26.98
C SER A 213 9.84 3.88 27.91
N ARG A 214 9.33 2.63 27.88
CA ARG A 214 8.50 2.08 28.96
C ARG A 214 9.39 1.66 30.13
N GLY A 215 10.27 2.56 30.53
CA GLY A 215 11.22 2.41 31.62
C GLY A 215 11.78 3.79 31.87
N GLU A 216 11.72 4.25 33.12
CA GLU A 216 12.49 5.42 33.53
C GLU A 216 13.95 5.20 33.13
N PRO A 217 14.64 6.20 32.56
CA PRO A 217 16.06 6.06 32.27
C PRO A 217 16.83 5.77 33.56
N GLU A 218 17.76 4.80 33.55
CA GLU A 218 18.59 4.46 34.73
C GLU A 218 19.36 5.66 35.33
N TRP A 219 19.56 6.73 34.55
CA TRP A 219 20.21 7.96 35.02
C TRP A 219 19.28 8.91 35.79
N ALA A 220 17.97 8.65 35.85
CA ALA A 220 16.98 9.50 36.53
C ALA A 220 17.04 9.38 38.07
N ASN A 221 17.95 8.57 38.62
CA ASN A 221 18.10 8.42 40.06
C ASN A 221 19.57 8.52 40.50
N PRO A 222 20.20 9.72 40.45
CA PRO A 222 21.48 9.92 41.11
C PRO A 222 21.22 9.87 42.62
N LYS A 223 21.50 8.73 43.25
CA LYS A 223 21.63 8.66 44.72
C LYS A 223 22.74 9.62 45.11
N LEU A 224 22.37 10.76 45.68
CA LEU A 224 23.32 11.66 46.32
C LEU A 224 24.02 10.89 47.45
N PRO A 225 25.35 10.98 47.57
CA PRO A 225 26.07 10.35 48.68
C PRO A 225 25.59 10.98 49.99
N GLN A 226 25.15 10.13 50.91
CA GLN A 226 24.80 10.55 52.27
C GLN A 226 26.10 10.86 53.01
N SER A 227 26.21 12.10 53.50
CA SER A 227 27.22 12.57 54.46
C SER A 227 26.95 12.06 55.86
#